data_AF-A0A0D0B992-F1
#
_entry.id   AF-A0A0D0B992-F1
#
_cell.length_a   1.000
_cell.length_b   1.000
_cell.length_c   1.000
_cell.angle_alpha   90.00
_cell.angle_beta   90.00
_cell.angle_gamma   90.00
#
_symmetry.space_group_name_H-M   'P 1'
#
loop_
_entity.id
_entity.type
_entity.pdbx_description
1 polymer ?
#
loop_
_entity_poly.entity_id
_entity_poly.type
_entity_poly.pdbx_seq_one_letter_code
_entity_poly.pdbx_strand_id
1 'polypeptide(L)'
;VPDVPSVASMKEVQKMLDAVCGVRTLQYHGALGHIYYTNSLEDIEMANPYVRSRLSFYPLDANGYVGSASHALQWLQELDPGLTTPMIRLENESNYREDFYLFEPCHLSRGDYCMPYRWIKRTNTNLSGRNELVGLTWKIYPHGDGWVVASTEQHAIPISEFGASFLTLKQSYKAQSIPDPGNIIGMCMQDTNGGLLPWTYTSDPQKGNDWRQKADGHCVYAFPIWLYCDDTSGNKSKKWNKHNSFLFTAAGLDCKDAHAQYHVHFLATSNIAPPLEMLDGIVEQLE
;
A
#
# COMPACT_ATOMS: atom_id res chain seq x y z
N VAL A 1 -3.60 50.05 0.37
CA VAL A 1 -4.22 49.94 -0.96
C VAL A 1 -5.66 49.50 -0.72
N PRO A 2 -6.68 50.23 -1.21
CA PRO A 2 -8.06 49.75 -1.15
C PRO A 2 -8.11 48.37 -1.83
N ASP A 3 -8.88 47.42 -1.28
CA ASP A 3 -9.03 46.04 -1.80
C ASP A 3 -7.82 45.10 -1.65
N VAL A 4 -6.85 45.43 -0.79
CA VAL A 4 -5.78 44.48 -0.41
C VAL A 4 -6.00 44.02 1.03
N PRO A 5 -6.11 42.71 1.30
CA PRO A 5 -6.23 42.18 2.66
C PRO A 5 -5.08 42.66 3.54
N SER A 6 -5.39 43.03 4.78
CA SER A 6 -4.35 43.39 5.74
C SER A 6 -3.50 42.16 6.08
N VAL A 7 -2.24 42.38 6.49
CA VAL A 7 -1.37 41.29 6.97
C VAL A 7 -2.01 40.52 8.14
N ALA A 8 -2.76 41.22 9.00
CA ALA A 8 -3.48 40.59 10.11
C ALA A 8 -4.59 39.65 9.60
N SER A 9 -5.37 40.11 8.62
CA SER A 9 -6.41 39.29 7.98
C SER A 9 -5.81 38.05 7.30
N MET A 10 -4.69 38.21 6.59
CA MET A 10 -3.98 37.08 5.96
C MET A 10 -3.47 36.07 6.99
N LYS A 11 -2.93 36.53 8.13
CA LYS A 11 -2.48 35.64 9.22
C LYS A 11 -3.64 34.88 9.85
N GLU A 12 -4.80 35.50 9.99
CA GLU A 12 -5.98 34.83 10.54
C GLU A 12 -6.52 33.77 9.58
N VAL A 13 -6.58 34.08 8.28
CA VAL A 13 -6.90 33.10 7.22
C VAL A 13 -5.87 31.96 7.22
N GLN A 14 -4.58 32.26 7.33
CA GLN A 14 -3.54 31.23 7.41
C GLN A 14 -3.75 30.30 8.61
N LYS A 15 -4.03 30.83 9.80
CA LYS A 15 -4.33 30.00 10.98
C LYS A 15 -5.54 29.10 10.78
N MET A 16 -6.59 29.63 10.15
CA MET A 16 -7.78 28.84 9.83
C MET A 16 -7.46 27.72 8.84
N LEU A 17 -6.65 28.00 7.80
CA LEU A 17 -6.21 27.00 6.84
C LEU A 17 -5.28 25.97 7.49
N ASP A 18 -4.32 26.39 8.31
CA ASP A 18 -3.40 25.49 9.02
C ASP A 18 -4.17 24.54 9.96
N ALA A 19 -5.23 25.01 10.58
CA ALA A 19 -6.09 24.19 11.44
C ALA A 19 -6.91 23.14 10.67
N VAL A 20 -7.14 23.33 9.37
CA VAL A 20 -8.00 22.46 8.55
C VAL A 20 -7.18 21.56 7.63
N CYS A 21 -6.11 22.08 7.02
CA CYS A 21 -5.31 21.41 6.01
C CYS A 21 -3.80 21.69 6.16
N GLY A 22 -3.37 22.20 7.31
CA GLY A 22 -1.95 22.38 7.60
C GLY A 22 -1.26 21.04 7.80
N VAL A 23 -0.02 20.93 7.32
CA VAL A 23 0.84 19.79 7.62
C VAL A 23 1.45 20.03 9.01
N ARG A 24 1.21 19.13 9.95
CA ARG A 24 1.78 19.26 11.30
C ARG A 24 3.29 19.08 11.27
N THR A 25 3.99 19.89 12.07
CA THR A 25 5.42 19.72 12.34
C THR A 25 5.60 19.15 13.74
N LEU A 26 6.21 17.99 13.81
CA LEU A 26 6.44 17.18 15.01
C LEU A 26 7.88 17.39 15.50
N GLN A 27 8.04 17.58 16.80
CA GLN A 27 9.35 17.74 17.43
C GLN A 27 9.83 16.39 17.96
N TYR A 28 11.10 16.06 17.69
CA TYR A 28 11.75 14.85 18.18
C TYR A 28 12.99 15.16 19.00
N HIS A 29 13.23 14.32 20.00
CA HIS A 29 14.49 14.25 20.74
C HIS A 29 15.26 13.04 20.25
N GLY A 30 16.26 13.27 19.40
CA GLY A 30 17.03 12.21 18.80
C GLY A 30 17.90 11.47 19.83
N ALA A 31 18.29 10.24 19.48
CA ALA A 31 19.07 9.35 20.34
C ALA A 31 20.45 9.91 20.73
N LEU A 32 21.00 10.87 19.97
CA LEU A 32 22.27 11.55 20.25
C LEU A 32 22.06 12.88 20.99
N GLY A 33 20.82 13.20 21.37
CA GLY A 33 20.46 14.39 22.12
C GLY A 33 20.14 15.61 21.26
N HIS A 34 20.11 15.49 19.93
CA HIS A 34 19.73 16.60 19.07
C HIS A 34 18.21 16.76 19.02
N ILE A 35 17.76 18.01 19.02
CA ILE A 35 16.36 18.34 18.74
C ILE A 35 16.24 18.60 17.24
N TYR A 36 15.30 17.93 16.59
CA TYR A 36 14.95 18.17 15.20
C TYR A 36 13.43 18.09 15.02
N TYR A 37 12.97 18.49 13.84
CA TYR A 37 11.56 18.56 13.51
C TYR A 37 11.30 17.82 12.21
N THR A 38 10.16 17.14 12.13
CA THR A 38 9.70 16.46 10.93
C THR A 38 8.26 16.86 10.63
N ASN A 39 7.90 16.94 9.35
CA ASN A 39 6.52 17.10 8.93
C ASN A 39 5.81 15.75 8.99
N SER A 40 4.54 15.78 9.39
CA SER A 40 3.68 14.61 9.52
C SER A 40 3.41 13.96 8.17
N LEU A 41 3.75 12.69 8.02
CA LEU A 41 3.51 11.91 6.80
C LEU A 41 2.02 11.66 6.54
N GLU A 42 1.22 11.46 7.59
CA GLU A 42 -0.23 11.18 7.48
C GLU A 42 -1.03 12.37 6.92
N ASP A 43 -0.52 13.59 7.08
CA ASP A 43 -1.16 14.80 6.56
C ASP A 43 -0.92 15.02 5.05
N ILE A 44 -0.10 14.16 4.41
CA ILE A 44 0.44 14.42 3.07
C ILE A 44 -0.15 13.48 2.00
N GLU A 45 -0.57 14.06 0.87
CA GLU A 45 -0.96 13.46 -0.42
C GLU A 45 -2.20 12.56 -0.50
N MET A 46 -2.45 11.63 0.43
CA MET A 46 -3.54 10.65 0.25
C MET A 46 -4.93 11.29 0.20
N ALA A 47 -5.13 12.40 0.91
CA ALA A 47 -6.37 13.18 0.89
C ALA A 47 -6.40 14.25 -0.22
N ASN A 48 -5.31 14.43 -0.98
CA ASN A 48 -5.20 15.49 -1.98
C ASN A 48 -5.96 15.13 -3.26
N PRO A 49 -7.08 15.80 -3.60
CA PRO A 49 -7.92 15.40 -4.73
C PRO A 49 -7.23 15.54 -6.09
N TYR A 50 -6.24 16.43 -6.20
CA TYR A 50 -5.47 16.63 -7.44
C TYR A 50 -4.43 15.54 -7.69
N VAL A 51 -4.04 14.82 -6.64
CA VAL A 51 -3.01 13.77 -6.69
C VAL A 51 -3.62 12.39 -6.58
N ARG A 52 -4.68 12.25 -5.77
CA ARG A 52 -5.29 10.96 -5.46
C ARG A 52 -5.69 10.16 -6.71
N SER A 53 -6.10 10.82 -7.79
CA SER A 53 -6.45 10.18 -9.07
C SER A 53 -5.25 9.78 -9.93
N ARG A 54 -4.06 10.34 -9.66
CA ARG A 54 -2.80 10.07 -10.37
C ARG A 54 -1.98 8.96 -9.71
N LEU A 55 -2.27 8.64 -8.45
CA LEU A 55 -1.58 7.59 -7.70
C LEU A 55 -2.00 6.20 -8.18
N SER A 56 -1.01 5.38 -8.51
CA SER A 56 -1.14 3.94 -8.67
C SER A 56 -0.84 3.21 -7.36
N PHE A 57 -1.72 2.29 -6.99
CA PHE A 57 -1.60 1.44 -5.79
C PHE A 57 -1.33 -0.04 -6.11
N TYR A 58 -1.33 -0.37 -7.40
CA TYR A 58 -1.15 -1.72 -7.92
C TYR A 58 -0.09 -1.67 -9.02
N PRO A 59 0.84 -2.62 -9.06
CA PRO A 59 1.81 -2.70 -10.15
C PRO A 59 1.09 -3.02 -11.46
N LEU A 60 1.60 -2.47 -12.56
CA LEU A 60 1.13 -2.74 -13.93
C LEU A 60 2.08 -3.73 -14.59
N ASP A 61 1.53 -4.87 -15.02
CA ASP A 61 2.18 -5.82 -15.92
C ASP A 61 2.25 -5.20 -17.33
N ALA A 62 3.32 -4.43 -17.56
CA ALA A 62 3.54 -3.66 -18.77
C ALA A 62 4.38 -4.40 -19.83
N ASN A 63 4.40 -5.75 -19.79
CA ASN A 63 5.16 -6.59 -20.73
C ASN A 63 6.64 -6.17 -20.88
N GLY A 64 7.28 -5.82 -19.76
CA GLY A 64 8.70 -5.42 -19.71
C GLY A 64 8.97 -3.94 -19.99
N TYR A 65 7.96 -3.13 -20.36
CA TYR A 65 8.13 -1.67 -20.47
C TYR A 65 8.11 -1.01 -19.08
N VAL A 66 9.16 -0.25 -18.75
CA VAL A 66 9.24 0.50 -17.48
C VAL A 66 9.15 2.00 -17.77
N GLY A 67 8.03 2.61 -17.35
CA GLY A 67 7.78 4.05 -17.49
C GLY A 67 7.54 4.79 -16.17
N SER A 68 7.21 4.04 -15.11
CA SER A 68 7.05 4.53 -13.74
C SER A 68 7.40 3.39 -12.78
N ALA A 69 7.46 3.67 -11.47
CA ALA A 69 7.75 2.64 -10.47
C ALA A 69 6.71 1.51 -10.50
N SER A 70 5.45 1.84 -10.78
CA SER A 70 4.37 0.85 -10.87
C SER A 70 4.57 -0.16 -12.01
N HIS A 71 5.37 0.16 -13.04
CA HIS A 71 5.68 -0.76 -14.13
C HIS A 71 6.91 -1.64 -13.84
N ALA A 72 7.61 -1.39 -12.73
CA ALA A 72 8.87 -2.06 -12.43
C ALA A 72 8.65 -3.50 -11.93
N LEU A 73 9.53 -4.40 -12.33
CA LEU A 73 9.50 -5.80 -11.88
C LEU A 73 9.70 -5.92 -10.37
N GLN A 74 10.41 -4.97 -9.75
CA GLN A 74 10.58 -4.92 -8.30
C GLN A 74 9.22 -4.86 -7.58
N TRP A 75 8.29 -4.02 -8.03
CA TRP A 75 6.96 -3.95 -7.43
C TRP A 75 6.07 -5.11 -7.90
N LEU A 76 6.19 -5.52 -9.16
CA LEU A 76 5.35 -6.59 -9.72
C LEU A 76 5.66 -7.98 -9.12
N GLN A 77 6.94 -8.31 -8.92
CA GLN A 77 7.40 -9.68 -8.62
C GLN A 77 8.27 -9.78 -7.36
N GLU A 78 9.18 -8.83 -7.11
CA GLU A 78 10.19 -8.98 -6.05
C GLU A 78 9.72 -8.54 -4.66
N LEU A 79 8.90 -7.49 -4.58
CA LEU A 79 8.36 -6.97 -3.32
C LEU A 79 7.58 -8.07 -2.62
N ASP A 80 7.78 -8.26 -1.30
CA ASP A 80 7.00 -9.21 -0.51
C ASP A 80 5.49 -8.95 -0.72
N PRO A 81 4.69 -9.96 -1.11
CA PRO A 81 3.27 -9.76 -1.30
C PRO A 81 2.53 -9.21 -0.07
N GLY A 82 3.00 -9.47 1.16
CA GLY A 82 2.46 -8.90 2.40
C GLY A 82 2.65 -7.38 2.55
N LEU A 83 3.58 -6.80 1.80
CA LEU A 83 3.82 -5.35 1.74
C LEU A 83 3.09 -4.68 0.57
N THR A 84 2.42 -5.45 -0.29
CA THR A 84 1.61 -4.91 -1.39
C THR A 84 0.22 -4.48 -0.89
N THR A 85 -0.55 -3.79 -1.75
CA THR A 85 -1.93 -3.42 -1.41
C THR A 85 -2.71 -4.67 -1.01
N PRO A 86 -3.21 -4.76 0.24
CA PRO A 86 -3.66 -6.03 0.80
C PRO A 86 -5.07 -6.39 0.38
N MET A 87 -5.84 -5.48 -0.21
CA MET A 87 -7.24 -5.75 -0.54
C MET A 87 -7.73 -5.06 -1.81
N ILE A 88 -8.85 -5.59 -2.30
CA ILE A 88 -9.74 -4.92 -3.23
C ILE A 88 -11.15 -4.92 -2.66
N ARG A 89 -11.93 -3.89 -3.00
CA ARG A 89 -13.35 -3.81 -2.70
C ARG A 89 -14.12 -3.89 -4.01
N LEU A 90 -14.97 -4.90 -4.13
CA LEU A 90 -15.93 -5.03 -5.22
C LEU A 90 -17.27 -4.48 -4.75
N GLU A 91 -17.89 -3.64 -5.56
CA GLU A 91 -19.23 -3.11 -5.33
C GLU A 91 -20.12 -3.56 -6.47
N ASN A 92 -21.24 -4.20 -6.14
CA ASN A 92 -22.22 -4.63 -7.14
C ASN A 92 -23.29 -3.54 -7.35
N GLU A 93 -24.16 -3.75 -8.35
CA GLU A 93 -25.24 -2.82 -8.71
C GLU A 93 -26.22 -2.53 -7.56
N SER A 94 -26.28 -3.41 -6.55
CA SER A 94 -27.12 -3.25 -5.36
C SER A 94 -26.43 -2.48 -4.22
N ASN A 95 -25.28 -1.83 -4.49
CA ASN A 95 -24.39 -1.21 -3.49
C ASN A 95 -23.90 -2.17 -2.40
N TYR A 96 -23.99 -3.49 -2.64
CA TYR A 96 -23.38 -4.45 -1.75
C TYR A 96 -21.89 -4.50 -2.03
N ARG A 97 -21.12 -4.35 -0.95
CA ARG A 97 -19.66 -4.28 -0.98
C ARG A 97 -19.08 -5.56 -0.44
N GLU A 98 -18.13 -6.10 -1.16
CA GLU A 98 -17.41 -7.29 -0.77
C GLU A 98 -15.91 -7.06 -0.85
N ASP A 99 -15.24 -7.37 0.27
CA ASP A 99 -13.81 -7.14 0.42
C ASP A 99 -13.04 -8.44 0.28
N PHE A 100 -12.12 -8.45 -0.67
CA PHE A 100 -11.20 -9.55 -0.90
C PHE A 100 -9.82 -9.12 -0.43
N TYR A 101 -9.31 -9.77 0.61
CA TYR A 101 -7.96 -9.54 1.12
C TYR A 101 -7.01 -10.63 0.61
N LEU A 102 -5.72 -10.28 0.54
CA LEU A 102 -4.65 -11.24 0.30
C LEU A 102 -4.62 -12.28 1.42
N PHE A 103 -4.19 -13.48 1.06
CA PHE A 103 -3.96 -14.60 1.97
C PHE A 103 -5.24 -15.14 2.65
N GLU A 104 -6.39 -14.94 2.00
CA GLU A 104 -7.66 -15.50 2.46
C GLU A 104 -8.30 -16.37 1.36
N PRO A 105 -8.94 -17.50 1.71
CA PRO A 105 -9.74 -18.25 0.76
C PRO A 105 -10.88 -17.40 0.18
N CYS A 106 -11.04 -17.46 -1.13
CA CYS A 106 -12.19 -16.93 -1.84
C CYS A 106 -12.69 -17.93 -2.88
N HIS A 107 -13.97 -17.81 -3.22
CA HIS A 107 -14.63 -18.63 -4.23
C HIS A 107 -14.83 -17.83 -5.51
N LEU A 108 -14.46 -18.44 -6.63
CA LEU A 108 -14.63 -17.88 -7.96
C LEU A 108 -16.03 -18.17 -8.48
N SER A 109 -16.57 -17.30 -9.32
CA SER A 109 -17.86 -17.45 -9.99
C SER A 109 -17.95 -18.73 -10.84
N ARG A 110 -16.80 -19.31 -11.21
CA ARG A 110 -16.68 -20.55 -11.98
C ARG A 110 -16.74 -21.84 -11.13
N GLY A 111 -16.77 -21.72 -9.79
CA GLY A 111 -16.88 -22.85 -8.87
C GLY A 111 -15.57 -23.24 -8.16
N ASP A 112 -14.43 -22.74 -8.62
CA ASP A 112 -13.12 -23.03 -8.04
C ASP A 112 -12.84 -22.17 -6.80
N TYR A 113 -11.99 -22.68 -5.92
CA TYR A 113 -11.48 -21.95 -4.76
C TYR A 113 -10.03 -21.56 -4.97
N CYS A 114 -9.70 -20.34 -4.58
CA CYS A 114 -8.34 -19.83 -4.66
C CYS A 114 -8.04 -18.90 -3.48
N MET A 115 -6.79 -18.49 -3.40
CA MET A 115 -6.30 -17.56 -2.40
C MET A 115 -5.42 -16.51 -3.09
N PRO A 116 -5.85 -15.24 -3.15
CA PRO A 116 -5.07 -14.19 -3.76
C PRO A 116 -3.83 -13.91 -2.91
N TYR A 117 -2.69 -13.78 -3.56
CA TYR A 117 -1.43 -13.37 -2.92
C TYR A 117 -0.89 -12.07 -3.49
N ARG A 118 -1.43 -11.55 -4.60
CA ARG A 118 -1.11 -10.20 -5.11
C ARG A 118 -2.22 -9.65 -6.00
N TRP A 119 -2.43 -8.35 -5.96
CA TRP A 119 -3.28 -7.64 -6.92
C TRP A 119 -2.42 -6.86 -7.92
N ILE A 120 -2.67 -7.02 -9.21
CA ILE A 120 -1.92 -6.38 -10.29
C ILE A 120 -2.87 -5.78 -11.33
N LYS A 121 -2.43 -4.76 -12.05
CA LYS A 121 -3.08 -4.33 -13.29
C LYS A 121 -2.43 -5.05 -14.46
N ARG A 122 -3.23 -5.43 -15.46
CA ARG A 122 -2.75 -6.00 -16.72
C ARG A 122 -3.47 -5.34 -17.89
N THR A 123 -2.75 -5.09 -18.98
CA THR A 123 -3.35 -4.59 -20.21
C THR A 123 -4.16 -5.71 -20.88
N ASN A 124 -5.48 -5.56 -20.95
CA ASN A 124 -6.33 -6.51 -21.63
C ASN A 124 -6.46 -6.14 -23.12
N THR A 125 -5.94 -7.00 -23.99
CA THR A 125 -5.99 -6.82 -25.46
C THR A 125 -7.42 -6.85 -26.00
N ASN A 126 -8.35 -7.55 -25.34
CA ASN A 126 -9.76 -7.63 -25.73
C ASN A 126 -10.55 -6.37 -25.31
N LEU A 127 -10.11 -5.65 -24.28
CA LEU A 127 -10.73 -4.40 -23.82
C LEU A 127 -10.12 -3.15 -24.47
N SER A 128 -9.79 -3.24 -25.76
CA SER A 128 -9.18 -2.13 -26.52
C SER A 128 -7.89 -1.58 -25.88
N GLY A 129 -7.12 -2.42 -25.17
CA GLY A 129 -5.89 -2.02 -24.50
C GLY A 129 -6.10 -1.29 -23.16
N ARG A 130 -7.29 -1.39 -22.55
CA ARG A 130 -7.51 -0.89 -21.18
C ARG A 130 -6.87 -1.82 -20.16
N ASN A 131 -6.43 -1.22 -19.05
CA ASN A 131 -5.92 -1.96 -17.91
C ASN A 131 -7.07 -2.54 -17.11
N GLU A 132 -7.02 -3.84 -16.84
CA GLU A 132 -7.92 -4.53 -15.91
C GLU A 132 -7.17 -4.89 -14.63
N LEU A 133 -7.90 -5.02 -13.51
CA LEU A 133 -7.34 -5.50 -12.26
C LEU A 133 -7.46 -7.03 -12.22
N VAL A 134 -6.40 -7.68 -11.76
CA VAL A 134 -6.24 -9.13 -11.75
C VAL A 134 -5.67 -9.54 -10.40
N GLY A 135 -6.21 -10.61 -9.81
CA GLY A 135 -5.61 -11.29 -8.67
C GLY A 135 -4.64 -12.36 -9.15
N LEU A 136 -3.41 -12.31 -8.70
CA LEU A 136 -2.52 -13.47 -8.72
C LEU A 136 -2.89 -14.34 -7.52
N THR A 137 -3.25 -15.59 -7.80
CA THR A 137 -3.85 -16.49 -6.82
C THR A 137 -3.13 -17.82 -6.77
N TRP A 138 -3.06 -18.41 -5.59
CA TRP A 138 -2.76 -19.83 -5.42
C TRP A 138 -4.05 -20.63 -5.46
N LYS A 139 -4.00 -21.79 -6.09
CA LYS A 139 -5.10 -22.75 -5.99
C LYS A 139 -5.11 -23.37 -4.59
N ILE A 140 -6.31 -23.57 -4.05
CA ILE A 140 -6.49 -24.23 -2.76
C ILE A 140 -7.40 -25.44 -2.91
N TYR A 141 -7.15 -26.45 -2.09
CA TYR A 141 -7.86 -27.72 -2.15
C TYR A 141 -8.36 -28.13 -0.77
N PRO A 142 -9.57 -28.71 -0.68
CA PRO A 142 -10.03 -29.31 0.56
C PRO A 142 -9.21 -30.56 0.89
N HIS A 143 -8.76 -30.68 2.14
CA HIS A 143 -8.07 -31.85 2.65
C HIS A 143 -8.52 -32.12 4.09
N GLY A 144 -9.33 -33.16 4.29
CA GLY A 144 -10.00 -33.37 5.57
C GLY A 144 -10.89 -32.17 5.93
N ASP A 145 -10.72 -31.64 7.14
CA ASP A 145 -11.53 -30.53 7.66
C ASP A 145 -10.94 -29.14 7.37
N GLY A 146 -9.89 -29.05 6.53
CA GLY A 146 -9.22 -27.79 6.21
C GLY A 146 -8.78 -27.65 4.77
N TRP A 147 -8.00 -26.61 4.51
CA TRP A 147 -7.51 -26.21 3.19
C TRP A 147 -6.00 -26.38 3.08
N VAL A 148 -5.56 -26.90 1.94
CA VAL A 148 -4.15 -26.94 1.54
C VAL A 148 -3.93 -25.95 0.42
N VAL A 149 -2.92 -25.10 0.56
CA VAL A 149 -2.53 -24.11 -0.45
C VAL A 149 -1.47 -24.69 -1.37
N ALA A 150 -1.72 -24.72 -2.69
CA ALA A 150 -0.75 -25.16 -3.68
C ALA A 150 -0.02 -23.95 -4.27
N SER A 151 1.15 -23.59 -3.70
CA SER A 151 1.88 -22.38 -4.10
C SER A 151 2.48 -22.46 -5.51
N THR A 152 2.60 -23.68 -6.03
CA THR A 152 3.11 -24.02 -7.36
C THR A 152 2.06 -23.87 -8.45
N GLU A 153 0.77 -23.85 -8.08
CA GLU A 153 -0.37 -23.71 -8.97
C GLU A 153 -0.89 -22.27 -8.93
N GLN A 154 -0.19 -21.39 -9.66
CA GLN A 154 -0.49 -19.97 -9.72
C GLN A 154 -1.35 -19.62 -10.92
N HIS A 155 -2.40 -18.84 -10.68
CA HIS A 155 -3.31 -18.39 -11.72
C HIS A 155 -3.55 -16.89 -11.60
N ALA A 156 -3.59 -16.20 -12.74
CA ALA A 156 -3.97 -14.81 -12.84
C ALA A 156 -5.46 -14.74 -13.18
N ILE A 157 -6.28 -14.31 -12.21
CA ILE A 157 -7.73 -14.32 -12.28
C ILE A 157 -8.26 -12.88 -12.35
N PRO A 158 -9.04 -12.50 -13.38
CA PRO A 158 -9.70 -11.19 -13.45
C PRO A 158 -10.61 -10.97 -12.24
N ILE A 159 -10.67 -9.73 -11.72
CA ILE A 159 -11.51 -9.44 -10.55
C ILE A 159 -13.00 -9.70 -10.77
N SER A 160 -13.46 -9.72 -12.02
CA SER A 160 -14.85 -10.07 -12.39
C SER A 160 -15.21 -11.53 -12.14
N GLU A 161 -14.22 -12.41 -11.98
CA GLU A 161 -14.43 -13.82 -11.64
C GLU A 161 -14.47 -14.09 -10.13
N PHE A 162 -14.20 -13.09 -9.28
CA PHE A 162 -14.29 -13.24 -7.83
C PHE A 162 -15.75 -13.19 -7.39
N GLY A 163 -16.22 -14.27 -6.76
CA GLY A 163 -17.64 -14.46 -6.44
C GLY A 163 -17.98 -14.31 -4.97
N ALA A 164 -17.24 -14.95 -4.07
CA ALA A 164 -17.47 -14.85 -2.62
C ALA A 164 -16.16 -14.73 -1.84
N SER A 165 -16.09 -13.72 -0.97
CA SER A 165 -14.97 -13.44 -0.08
C SER A 165 -14.93 -14.40 1.11
N PHE A 166 -13.83 -14.34 1.85
CA PHE A 166 -13.63 -15.08 3.08
C PHE A 166 -14.78 -14.98 4.07
N LEU A 167 -15.32 -13.77 4.31
CA LEU A 167 -16.40 -13.58 5.27
C LEU A 167 -17.70 -14.23 4.79
N THR A 168 -18.03 -14.09 3.50
CA THR A 168 -19.18 -14.75 2.88
C THR A 168 -19.05 -16.27 2.95
N LEU A 169 -17.84 -16.79 2.74
CA LEU A 169 -17.55 -18.22 2.91
C LEU A 169 -17.69 -18.65 4.38
N LYS A 170 -17.16 -17.89 5.34
CA LYS A 170 -17.31 -18.20 6.79
C LYS A 170 -18.78 -18.24 7.23
N GLN A 171 -19.67 -17.48 6.59
CA GLN A 171 -21.10 -17.52 6.88
C GLN A 171 -21.79 -18.74 6.27
N SER A 172 -21.30 -19.26 5.14
CA SER A 172 -22.01 -20.26 4.35
C SER A 172 -21.34 -21.64 4.29
N TYR A 173 -20.11 -21.80 4.81
CA TYR A 173 -19.32 -23.02 4.63
C TYR A 173 -20.03 -24.30 5.09
N LYS A 174 -20.75 -24.24 6.21
CA LYS A 174 -21.55 -25.37 6.72
C LYS A 174 -22.68 -25.76 5.77
N ALA A 175 -23.35 -24.77 5.19
CA ALA A 175 -24.44 -25.00 4.24
C ALA A 175 -23.91 -25.53 2.90
N GLN A 176 -22.73 -25.09 2.49
CA GLN A 176 -22.06 -25.53 1.27
C GLN A 176 -21.32 -26.87 1.43
N SER A 177 -21.26 -27.43 2.65
CA SER A 177 -20.51 -28.65 2.97
C SER A 177 -19.03 -28.58 2.55
N ILE A 178 -18.40 -27.40 2.75
CA ILE A 178 -16.97 -27.17 2.51
C ILE A 178 -16.22 -27.03 3.83
N PRO A 179 -14.89 -27.28 3.86
CA PRO A 179 -14.08 -27.05 5.05
C PRO A 179 -14.15 -25.60 5.52
N ASP A 180 -13.95 -25.38 6.83
CA ASP A 180 -13.90 -24.01 7.38
C ASP A 180 -12.82 -23.20 6.64
N PRO A 181 -13.16 -22.08 5.98
CA PRO A 181 -12.19 -21.22 5.28
C PRO A 181 -11.03 -20.77 6.18
N GLY A 182 -11.24 -20.67 7.50
CA GLY A 182 -10.19 -20.30 8.44
C GLY A 182 -9.28 -21.46 8.85
N ASN A 183 -9.56 -22.69 8.44
CA ASN A 183 -8.73 -23.85 8.77
C ASN A 183 -7.72 -24.13 7.65
N ILE A 184 -6.57 -23.46 7.68
CA ILE A 184 -5.49 -23.67 6.72
C ILE A 184 -4.49 -24.67 7.31
N ILE A 185 -4.38 -25.85 6.69
CA ILE A 185 -3.52 -26.96 7.15
C ILE A 185 -2.05 -26.64 6.87
N GLY A 186 -1.79 -26.02 5.74
CA GLY A 186 -0.45 -25.66 5.32
C GLY A 186 -0.35 -25.41 3.83
N MET A 187 0.89 -25.24 3.38
CA MET A 187 1.21 -24.90 2.00
C MET A 187 2.16 -25.94 1.40
N CYS A 188 1.82 -26.43 0.22
CA CYS A 188 2.65 -27.31 -0.59
C CYS A 188 3.55 -26.46 -1.51
N MET A 189 4.86 -26.67 -1.44
CA MET A 189 5.87 -26.03 -2.30
C MET A 189 6.56 -27.06 -3.21
N GLN A 190 7.23 -26.60 -4.26
CA GLN A 190 8.00 -27.47 -5.18
C GLN A 190 9.06 -28.33 -4.45
N ASP A 191 9.69 -27.78 -3.39
CA ASP A 191 10.86 -28.39 -2.75
C ASP A 191 10.53 -29.34 -1.59
N THR A 192 9.26 -29.51 -1.22
CA THR A 192 8.90 -30.20 0.04
C THR A 192 8.80 -31.71 -0.05
N ASN A 193 9.13 -32.37 -1.18
CA ASN A 193 8.98 -33.82 -1.38
C ASN A 193 7.59 -34.36 -0.92
N GLY A 194 6.54 -33.54 -1.09
CA GLY A 194 5.17 -33.86 -0.64
C GLY A 194 4.82 -33.44 0.80
N GLY A 195 5.74 -32.82 1.54
CA GLY A 195 5.48 -32.22 2.85
C GLY A 195 4.71 -30.89 2.76
N LEU A 196 3.98 -30.56 3.84
CA LEU A 196 3.30 -29.28 4.00
C LEU A 196 4.12 -28.37 4.91
N LEU A 197 4.34 -27.13 4.47
CA LEU A 197 4.90 -26.08 5.31
C LEU A 197 3.79 -25.43 6.15
N PRO A 198 4.11 -24.98 7.38
CA PRO A 198 3.16 -24.26 8.21
C PRO A 198 2.74 -22.96 7.51
N TRP A 199 1.49 -22.57 7.74
CA TRP A 199 0.96 -21.32 7.23
C TRP A 199 1.43 -20.13 8.09
N THR A 200 2.03 -19.11 7.45
CA THR A 200 2.64 -17.96 8.15
C THR A 200 2.20 -16.59 7.62
N TYR A 201 1.31 -16.53 6.63
CA TYR A 201 0.92 -15.26 5.99
C TYR A 201 -0.18 -14.48 6.74
N THR A 202 -0.89 -15.14 7.65
CA THR A 202 -1.87 -14.51 8.54
C THR A 202 -1.58 -14.94 9.96
N SER A 203 -1.63 -14.01 10.93
CA SER A 203 -1.36 -14.32 12.33
C SER A 203 -2.39 -15.30 12.92
N ASP A 204 -3.66 -15.16 12.53
CA ASP A 204 -4.77 -16.02 12.92
C ASP A 204 -5.68 -16.29 11.70
N PRO A 205 -5.48 -17.41 10.99
CA PRO A 205 -6.29 -17.78 9.82
C PRO A 205 -7.80 -17.79 10.07
N GLN A 206 -8.25 -17.99 11.31
CA GLN A 206 -9.68 -17.98 11.64
C GLN A 206 -10.31 -16.59 11.53
N LYS A 207 -9.51 -15.54 11.71
CA LYS A 207 -9.93 -14.13 11.59
C LYS A 207 -9.69 -13.55 10.20
N GLY A 208 -8.91 -14.25 9.38
CA GLY A 208 -8.49 -13.77 8.06
C GLY A 208 -7.25 -12.88 8.16
N ASN A 209 -7.11 -11.94 7.22
CA ASN A 209 -5.99 -11.04 7.12
C ASN A 209 -5.99 -10.00 8.26
N ASP A 210 -4.82 -9.77 8.86
CA ASP A 210 -4.65 -8.87 10.02
C ASP A 210 -5.13 -7.43 9.72
N TRP A 211 -5.06 -6.99 8.46
CA TRP A 211 -5.54 -5.68 8.04
C TRP A 211 -7.05 -5.51 8.19
N ARG A 212 -7.85 -6.58 8.19
CA ARG A 212 -9.31 -6.48 8.40
C ARG A 212 -9.63 -5.86 9.76
N GLN A 213 -8.96 -6.33 10.81
CA GLN A 213 -9.17 -5.82 12.16
C GLN A 213 -8.66 -4.38 12.29
N LYS A 214 -7.49 -4.08 11.71
CA LYS A 214 -6.90 -2.74 11.77
C LYS A 214 -7.71 -1.69 11.00
N ALA A 215 -8.30 -2.08 9.87
CA ALA A 215 -8.96 -1.14 8.97
C ALA A 215 -10.42 -0.84 9.34
N ASP A 216 -11.06 -1.69 10.15
CA ASP A 216 -12.46 -1.51 10.59
C ASP A 216 -13.42 -1.17 9.42
N GLY A 217 -13.34 -1.96 8.35
CA GLY A 217 -14.16 -1.78 7.15
C GLY A 217 -13.71 -0.67 6.20
N HIS A 218 -12.59 0.01 6.45
CA HIS A 218 -11.99 0.95 5.49
C HIS A 218 -11.12 0.23 4.46
N CYS A 219 -10.98 0.82 3.28
CA CYS A 219 -10.08 0.29 2.25
C CYS A 219 -8.62 0.52 2.66
N VAL A 220 -7.78 -0.50 2.51
CA VAL A 220 -6.34 -0.42 2.79
C VAL A 220 -5.56 -0.44 1.48
N TYR A 221 -4.61 0.47 1.35
CA TYR A 221 -3.72 0.59 0.20
C TYR A 221 -2.27 0.60 0.64
N ALA A 222 -1.40 -0.04 -0.13
CA ALA A 222 0.04 0.18 0.02
C ALA A 222 0.41 1.52 -0.65
N PHE A 223 1.07 2.39 0.09
CA PHE A 223 1.52 3.70 -0.39
C PHE A 223 3.05 3.74 -0.43
N PRO A 224 3.67 3.23 -1.50
CA PRO A 224 5.12 3.25 -1.60
C PRO A 224 5.62 4.69 -1.81
N ILE A 225 6.72 5.03 -1.16
CA ILE A 225 7.35 6.35 -1.22
C ILE A 225 8.82 6.23 -1.64
N TRP A 226 9.27 7.19 -2.45
CA TRP A 226 10.68 7.46 -2.67
C TRP A 226 11.17 8.39 -1.58
N LEU A 227 11.66 7.84 -0.47
CA LEU A 227 12.27 8.60 0.61
C LEU A 227 13.77 8.78 0.33
N TYR A 228 14.25 10.01 0.35
CA TYR A 228 15.67 10.31 0.13
C TYR A 228 16.15 11.45 1.02
N CYS A 229 17.44 11.39 1.34
CA CYS A 229 18.14 12.44 2.08
C CYS A 229 19.15 13.09 1.14
N ASP A 230 19.15 14.41 1.08
CA ASP A 230 20.13 15.19 0.32
C ASP A 230 20.88 16.18 1.22
N ASP A 231 22.13 16.47 0.86
CA ASP A 231 22.96 17.47 1.52
C ASP A 231 22.83 18.80 0.77
N THR A 232 21.91 19.63 1.25
CA THR A 232 21.78 21.00 0.76
C THR A 232 22.81 21.87 1.44
N SER A 233 24.00 21.94 0.85
CA SER A 233 25.08 22.78 1.35
C SER A 233 25.04 24.15 0.68
N GLY A 234 24.84 25.19 1.48
CA GLY A 234 24.86 26.58 1.02
C GLY A 234 26.26 27.19 1.18
N ASN A 235 26.85 27.69 0.11
CA ASN A 235 28.15 28.35 0.17
C ASN A 235 28.00 29.78 0.76
N LYS A 236 28.09 29.90 2.09
CA LYS A 236 28.33 31.18 2.76
C LYS A 236 29.78 31.21 3.24
N SER A 237 30.69 31.72 2.40
CA SER A 237 32.14 31.83 2.65
C SER A 237 32.89 30.49 2.73
N LYS A 238 34.17 30.47 3.16
CA LYS A 238 35.08 29.30 3.14
C LYS A 238 34.67 28.11 4.04
N LYS A 239 33.48 28.13 4.65
CA LYS A 239 32.99 27.06 5.54
C LYS A 239 31.67 26.52 4.98
N TRP A 240 31.68 25.23 4.65
CA TRP A 240 30.46 24.51 4.28
C TRP A 240 29.60 24.28 5.52
N ASN A 241 28.38 24.80 5.51
CA ASN A 241 27.34 24.45 6.49
C ASN A 241 26.43 23.41 5.85
N LYS A 242 26.66 22.14 6.20
CA LYS A 242 25.87 21.00 5.74
C LYS A 242 24.49 21.03 6.40
N HIS A 243 23.44 20.95 5.59
CA HIS A 243 22.07 20.72 6.04
C HIS A 243 21.58 19.44 5.39
N ASN A 244 21.35 18.41 6.20
CA ASN A 244 20.75 17.18 5.73
C ASN A 244 19.25 17.39 5.68
N SER A 245 18.64 17.16 4.52
CA SER A 245 17.21 17.32 4.32
C SER A 245 16.59 16.02 3.84
N PHE A 246 15.54 15.56 4.53
CA PHE A 246 14.71 14.45 4.08
C PHE A 246 13.54 14.98 3.27
N LEU A 247 13.32 14.36 2.11
CA LEU A 247 12.18 14.61 1.25
C LEU A 247 11.62 13.27 0.80
N PHE A 248 10.35 13.29 0.38
CA PHE A 248 9.77 12.14 -0.31
C PHE A 248 8.88 12.52 -1.48
N THR A 249 8.72 11.56 -2.38
CA THR A 249 7.75 11.61 -3.47
C THR A 249 6.98 10.30 -3.48
N ALA A 250 5.67 10.34 -3.72
CA ALA A 250 4.87 9.13 -3.84
C ALA A 250 5.34 8.29 -5.05
N ALA A 251 5.76 7.04 -4.81
CA ALA A 251 6.28 6.18 -5.86
C ALA A 251 5.19 5.68 -6.82
N GLY A 252 3.92 5.74 -6.40
CA GLY A 252 2.76 5.45 -7.24
C GLY A 252 2.51 6.47 -8.36
N LEU A 253 3.23 7.58 -8.42
CA LEU A 253 3.08 8.59 -9.48
C LEU A 253 3.76 8.15 -10.79
N ASP A 254 3.21 8.63 -11.90
CA ASP A 254 3.90 8.54 -13.19
C ASP A 254 5.18 9.37 -13.19
N CYS A 255 6.17 8.97 -13.98
CA CYS A 255 7.50 9.61 -14.00
C CYS A 255 7.43 11.13 -14.28
N LYS A 256 6.48 11.57 -15.11
CA LYS A 256 6.29 13.01 -15.39
C LYS A 256 5.82 13.79 -14.17
N ASP A 257 4.94 13.20 -13.37
CA ASP A 257 4.39 13.82 -12.18
C ASP A 257 5.38 13.72 -11.00
N ALA A 258 6.08 12.59 -10.86
CA ALA A 258 7.08 12.40 -9.81
C ALA A 258 8.20 13.47 -9.81
N HIS A 259 8.53 14.06 -10.96
CA HIS A 259 9.53 15.13 -11.07
C HIS A 259 8.97 16.55 -10.89
N ALA A 260 7.65 16.72 -10.79
CA ALA A 260 7.08 18.04 -10.58
C ALA A 260 7.24 18.45 -9.11
N GLN A 261 7.67 19.70 -8.88
CA GLN A 261 7.93 20.25 -7.54
C GLN A 261 6.75 20.08 -6.57
N TYR A 262 5.53 20.11 -7.11
CA TYR A 262 4.30 19.92 -6.34
C TYR A 262 4.24 18.56 -5.61
N HIS A 263 4.88 17.52 -6.15
CA HIS A 263 4.89 16.16 -5.60
C HIS A 263 6.16 15.83 -4.81
N VAL A 264 7.02 16.81 -4.58
CA VAL A 264 8.23 16.67 -3.78
C VAL A 264 7.97 17.28 -2.41
N HIS A 265 7.79 16.42 -1.41
CA HIS A 265 7.41 16.84 -0.06
C HIS A 265 8.62 16.90 0.84
N PHE A 266 8.77 18.04 1.50
CA PHE A 266 9.79 18.24 2.52
C PHE A 266 9.33 17.61 3.85
N LEU A 267 10.18 16.79 4.45
CA LEU A 267 9.93 16.17 5.75
C LEU A 267 10.72 16.85 6.86
N ALA A 268 12.05 16.87 6.76
CA ALA A 268 12.89 17.31 7.87
C ALA A 268 14.16 17.95 7.34
N THR A 269 14.75 18.85 8.12
CA THR A 269 16.11 19.34 7.88
C THR A 269 16.84 19.58 9.19
N SER A 270 18.14 19.27 9.22
CA SER A 270 19.00 19.63 10.33
C SER A 270 20.44 19.80 9.89
N ASN A 271 21.13 20.76 10.51
CA ASN A 271 22.58 20.93 10.42
C ASN A 271 23.33 20.37 11.64
N ILE A 272 22.60 19.86 12.63
CA ILE A 272 23.17 19.29 13.86
C ILE A 272 22.85 17.80 13.99
N ALA A 273 21.63 17.40 13.64
CA ALA A 273 21.22 16.00 13.70
C ALA A 273 21.71 15.26 12.45
N PRO A 274 22.48 14.16 12.59
CA PRO A 274 22.83 13.30 11.48
C PRO A 274 21.60 12.63 10.84
N PRO A 275 21.69 12.20 9.56
CA PRO A 275 20.55 11.63 8.84
C PRO A 275 19.89 10.42 9.53
N LEU A 276 20.68 9.52 10.12
CA LEU A 276 20.13 8.33 10.78
C LEU A 276 19.30 8.69 12.02
N GLU A 277 19.76 9.66 12.81
CA GLU A 277 19.01 10.12 13.99
C GLU A 277 17.70 10.81 13.60
N MET A 278 17.69 11.53 12.48
CA MET A 278 16.45 12.10 11.93
C MET A 278 15.52 11.04 11.33
N LEU A 279 16.10 9.98 10.74
CA LEU A 279 15.34 8.88 10.14
C LEU A 279 14.54 8.11 11.20
N ASP A 280 15.05 7.97 12.42
CA ASP A 280 14.34 7.32 13.54
C ASP A 280 12.95 7.97 13.76
N GLY A 281 12.86 9.30 13.82
CA GLY A 281 11.59 10.01 14.00
C GLY A 281 10.69 10.01 12.77
N ILE A 282 11.22 9.66 11.59
CA ILE A 282 10.40 9.41 10.39
C ILE A 282 9.83 7.99 10.44
N VAL A 283 10.62 7.00 10.88
CA VAL A 283 10.18 5.60 11.03
C VAL A 283 9.10 5.48 12.11
N GLU A 284 9.21 6.21 13.22
CA GLU A 284 8.19 6.23 14.28
C GLU A 284 6.80 6.67 13.77
N GLN A 285 6.73 7.45 12.69
CA GLN A 285 5.44 7.84 12.08
C GLN A 285 4.81 6.75 11.21
N LEU A 286 5.57 5.70 10.87
CA LEU A 286 5.13 4.60 10.00
C LEU A 286 4.71 3.34 10.78
N GLU A 287 4.98 3.30 12.08
CA GLU A 287 4.66 2.19 13.00
C GLU A 287 3.33 2.40 13.74
#